data_AF-A0AAW4J9F3-F1
#
_entry.id   AF-A0AAW4J9F3-F1
#
_cell.length_a   1.000
_cell.length_b   1.000
_cell.length_c   1.000
_cell.angle_alpha   90.00
_cell.angle_beta   90.00
_cell.angle_gamma   90.00
#
_symmetry.space_group_name_H-M   'P 1'
#
loop_
_entity.id
_entity.type
_entity.pdbx_description
1 polymer ?
#
loop_
_entity_poly.entity_id
_entity_poly.type
_entity_poly.pdbx_seq_one_letter_code
_entity_poly.pdbx_strand_id
1 'polypeptide(L)'
;MHGLVCAVFGVLISGTAFAKTEQITLKKSIEFGEEAVIVSTHKGEVILNYYALPDKVARKLDSYKKGQCLEVTSTYGFYQDTGDGSYIQRIEPCKAKPKSGLAKPKVN
;
A
#
# COMPACT_ATOMS: atom_id res chain seq x y z
N MET A 1 17.42 22.17 53.57
CA MET A 1 17.94 22.23 52.20
C MET A 1 17.12 21.28 51.36
N HIS A 2 16.50 21.81 50.30
CA HIS A 2 15.69 21.06 49.34
C HIS A 2 16.56 20.07 48.57
N GLY A 3 16.08 18.84 48.37
CA GLY A 3 16.68 17.85 47.48
C GLY A 3 15.58 17.18 46.68
N LEU A 4 15.08 17.89 45.66
CA LEU A 4 14.07 17.44 44.70
C LEU A 4 14.69 16.32 43.84
N VAL A 5 14.26 15.08 44.05
CA VAL A 5 14.63 13.95 43.17
C VAL A 5 13.83 14.08 41.87
N CYS A 6 14.46 14.63 40.83
CA CYS A 6 13.93 14.67 39.47
C CYS A 6 13.90 13.25 38.88
N ALA A 7 12.74 12.60 38.93
CA ALA A 7 12.46 11.43 38.10
C ALA A 7 12.25 11.89 36.65
N VAL A 8 13.27 11.76 35.81
CA VAL A 8 13.12 11.95 34.36
C VAL A 8 12.43 10.70 33.81
N PHE A 9 11.10 10.72 33.75
CA PHE A 9 10.32 9.78 32.96
C PHE A 9 10.55 10.11 31.48
N GLY A 10 11.50 9.41 30.85
CA GLY A 10 11.66 9.41 29.40
C GLY A 10 10.43 8.75 28.76
N VAL A 11 9.51 9.56 28.25
CA VAL A 11 8.41 9.06 27.40
C VAL A 11 9.02 8.66 26.07
N LEU A 12 9.30 7.36 25.89
CA LEU A 12 9.51 6.79 24.57
C LEU A 12 8.17 6.86 23.83
N ILE A 13 7.98 7.89 23.00
CA ILE A 13 6.87 7.95 22.07
C ILE A 13 7.19 6.92 20.98
N SER A 14 6.81 5.66 21.20
CA SER A 14 6.80 4.65 20.16
C SER A 14 5.78 5.09 19.12
N GLY A 15 6.22 5.84 18.11
CA GLY A 15 5.42 6.20 16.95
C GLY A 15 5.13 4.92 16.17
N THR A 16 4.06 4.21 16.51
CA THR A 16 3.53 3.18 15.64
C THR A 16 3.04 3.88 14.38
N ALA A 17 3.87 3.91 13.34
CA ALA A 17 3.43 4.38 12.03
C ALA A 17 2.27 3.48 11.60
N PHE A 18 1.05 4.03 11.58
CA PHE A 18 -0.12 3.30 11.15
C PHE A 18 0.04 3.04 9.65
N ALA A 19 0.31 1.79 9.28
CA ALA A 19 0.35 1.40 7.89
C ALA A 19 -1.00 1.76 7.24
N LYS A 20 -0.96 2.64 6.26
CA LYS A 20 -2.12 3.11 5.51
C LYS A 20 -2.40 2.15 4.36
N THR A 21 -3.62 1.65 4.34
CA THR A 21 -4.10 0.78 3.27
C THR A 21 -5.01 1.56 2.32
N GLU A 22 -4.67 1.57 1.03
CA GLU A 22 -5.40 2.28 -0.02
C GLU A 22 -5.78 1.33 -1.15
N GLN A 23 -7.01 1.43 -1.65
CA GLN A 23 -7.42 0.73 -2.86
C GLN A 23 -7.15 1.62 -4.08
N ILE A 24 -6.47 1.05 -5.07
CA ILE A 24 -6.20 1.67 -6.36
C ILE A 24 -6.77 0.81 -7.48
N THR A 25 -7.14 1.45 -8.58
CA THR A 25 -7.53 0.75 -9.80
C THR A 25 -6.56 1.14 -10.90
N LEU A 26 -5.95 0.14 -11.53
CA LEU A 26 -4.97 0.34 -12.59
C LEU A 26 -5.64 0.86 -13.87
N LYS A 27 -5.18 2.00 -14.39
CA LYS A 27 -5.65 2.60 -15.66
C LYS A 27 -5.02 1.90 -16.87
N LYS A 28 -3.80 1.39 -16.71
CA LYS A 28 -3.04 0.57 -17.66
C LYS A 28 -2.27 -0.51 -16.88
N SER A 29 -1.68 -1.48 -17.58
CA SER A 29 -0.75 -2.43 -16.95
C SER A 29 0.44 -1.66 -16.37
N ILE A 30 1.11 -2.25 -15.37
CA ILE A 30 2.31 -1.66 -14.79
C ILE A 30 3.42 -1.61 -15.84
N GLU A 31 4.07 -0.47 -15.97
CA GLU A 31 5.18 -0.26 -16.90
C GLU A 31 6.51 -0.30 -16.13
N PHE A 32 7.54 -0.85 -16.78
CA PHE A 32 8.88 -0.99 -16.23
C PHE A 32 9.86 -0.24 -17.12
N GLY A 33 10.60 0.70 -16.53
CA GLY A 33 11.83 1.27 -17.10
C GLY A 33 13.05 0.51 -16.57
N GLU A 34 14.25 1.07 -16.76
CA GLU A 34 15.49 0.45 -16.26
C GLU A 34 15.49 0.32 -14.73
N GLU A 35 15.15 1.40 -14.02
CA GLU A 35 15.06 1.41 -12.54
C GLU A 35 13.66 1.75 -12.04
N ALA A 36 12.77 2.18 -12.93
CA ALA A 36 11.47 2.74 -12.55
C ALA A 36 10.32 1.74 -12.75
N VAL A 37 9.37 1.77 -11.83
CA VAL A 37 8.04 1.17 -11.99
C VAL A 37 7.02 2.29 -12.06
N ILE A 38 6.24 2.33 -13.13
CA ILE A 38 5.18 3.33 -13.30
C ILE A 38 3.83 2.64 -13.05
N VAL A 39 3.16 3.07 -11.98
CA VAL A 39 1.84 2.60 -11.58
C VAL A 39 0.81 3.68 -11.88
N SER A 40 0.17 3.58 -13.04
CA SER A 40 -0.85 4.55 -13.44
C SER A 40 -2.24 4.12 -12.98
N THR A 41 -2.85 4.96 -12.16
CA THR A 41 -4.17 4.73 -11.56
C THR A 41 -5.19 5.76 -12.06
N HIS A 42 -6.45 5.61 -11.67
CA HIS A 42 -7.47 6.63 -11.94
C HIS A 42 -7.24 7.95 -11.17
N LYS A 43 -6.42 7.96 -10.13
CA LYS A 43 -6.12 9.15 -9.31
C LYS A 43 -4.83 9.88 -9.72
N GLY A 44 -4.01 9.26 -10.56
CA GLY A 44 -2.71 9.81 -10.97
C GLY A 44 -1.70 8.69 -11.24
N GLU A 45 -0.47 9.08 -11.54
CA GLU A 45 0.65 8.15 -11.71
C GLU A 45 1.53 8.17 -10.47
N VAL A 46 2.01 7.00 -10.05
CA VAL A 46 3.01 6.85 -9.01
C VAL A 46 4.23 6.18 -9.64
N ILE A 47 5.39 6.83 -9.49
CA ILE A 47 6.66 6.34 -10.00
C ILE A 47 7.47 5.84 -8.81
N LEU A 48 7.91 4.59 -8.86
CA LEU A 48 8.64 3.92 -7.78
C LEU A 48 10.00 3.47 -8.30
N ASN A 49 11.00 3.39 -7.44
CA ASN A 49 12.26 2.74 -7.77
C ASN A 49 12.10 1.23 -7.55
N TYR A 50 12.21 0.44 -8.63
CA TYR A 50 12.09 -1.01 -8.60
C TYR A 50 13.02 -1.65 -7.56
N TYR A 51 14.25 -1.13 -7.43
CA TYR A 51 15.27 -1.66 -6.53
C TYR A 51 15.07 -1.29 -5.06
N ALA A 52 14.23 -0.30 -4.76
CA ALA A 52 13.87 0.04 -3.38
C ALA A 52 12.61 -0.69 -2.89
N LEU A 53 11.86 -1.33 -3.78
CA LEU A 53 10.69 -2.12 -3.41
C LEU A 53 11.10 -3.39 -2.67
N PRO A 54 10.35 -3.82 -1.64
CA PRO A 54 10.55 -5.14 -1.07
C PRO A 54 10.36 -6.24 -2.12
N ASP A 55 11.21 -7.27 -2.11
CA ASP A 55 11.20 -8.38 -3.07
C ASP A 55 9.79 -8.98 -3.30
N LYS A 56 9.02 -9.12 -2.21
CA LYS A 56 7.66 -9.70 -2.25
C LYS A 56 6.65 -8.83 -2.99
N VAL A 57 6.91 -7.52 -3.07
CA VAL A 57 6.13 -6.55 -3.85
C VAL A 57 6.63 -6.58 -5.28
N ALA A 58 7.93 -6.38 -5.50
CA ALA A 58 8.55 -6.28 -6.82
C ALA A 58 8.21 -7.47 -7.74
N ARG A 59 8.31 -8.71 -7.21
CA ARG A 59 8.06 -9.95 -7.97
C ARG A 59 6.61 -10.16 -8.42
N LYS A 60 5.66 -9.38 -7.93
CA LYS A 60 4.23 -9.53 -8.28
C LYS A 60 3.77 -8.52 -9.31
N LEU A 61 4.53 -7.44 -9.52
CA LEU A 61 4.09 -6.29 -10.29
C LEU A 61 3.76 -6.63 -11.75
N ASP A 62 4.50 -7.52 -12.37
CA ASP A 62 4.33 -7.98 -13.76
C ASP A 62 3.00 -8.72 -14.00
N SER A 63 2.49 -9.37 -12.95
CA SER A 63 1.25 -10.14 -12.97
C SER A 63 0.01 -9.24 -13.03
N TYR A 64 0.10 -7.99 -12.59
CA TYR A 64 -1.04 -7.08 -12.50
C TYR A 64 -1.42 -6.47 -13.84
N LYS A 65 -2.72 -6.41 -14.12
CA LYS A 65 -3.27 -6.02 -15.42
C LYS A 65 -4.14 -4.77 -15.33
N LYS A 66 -4.29 -4.08 -16.46
CA LYS A 66 -5.25 -2.96 -16.62
C LYS A 66 -6.62 -3.30 -16.04
N GLY A 67 -7.21 -2.36 -15.31
CA GLY A 67 -8.54 -2.47 -14.69
C GLY A 67 -8.57 -3.26 -13.38
N GLN A 68 -7.46 -3.86 -12.97
CA GLN A 68 -7.38 -4.58 -11.71
C GLN A 68 -7.42 -3.63 -10.52
N CYS A 69 -8.20 -4.00 -9.50
CA CYS A 69 -8.19 -3.36 -8.20
C CYS A 69 -7.06 -3.97 -7.36
N LEU A 70 -6.21 -3.11 -6.80
CA LEU A 70 -5.14 -3.49 -5.89
C LEU A 70 -5.32 -2.78 -4.55
N GLU A 71 -5.06 -3.51 -3.48
CA GLU A 71 -4.92 -2.97 -2.13
C GLU A 71 -3.43 -2.77 -1.85
N VAL A 72 -3.05 -1.54 -1.52
CA VAL A 72 -1.67 -1.15 -1.23
C VAL A 72 -1.55 -0.75 0.22
N THR A 73 -0.71 -1.45 0.98
CA THR A 73 -0.36 -1.11 2.36
C THR A 73 1.01 -0.42 2.35
N SER A 74 1.06 0.78 2.93
CA SER A 74 2.26 1.64 2.91
C SER A 74 2.37 2.49 4.18
N THR A 75 3.57 2.94 4.56
CA THR A 75 3.77 3.69 5.82
C THR A 75 3.09 5.06 5.80
N TYR A 76 3.17 5.77 4.68
CA TYR A 76 2.71 7.17 4.57
C TYR A 76 1.53 7.33 3.59
N GLY A 77 1.25 6.31 2.79
CA GLY A 77 0.21 6.32 1.76
C GLY A 77 0.79 6.16 0.37
N PHE A 78 0.04 5.50 -0.52
CA PHE A 78 0.53 5.12 -1.84
C PHE A 78 0.85 6.32 -2.74
N TYR A 79 0.07 7.40 -2.61
CA TYR A 79 0.23 8.65 -3.36
C TYR A 79 1.08 9.70 -2.63
N GLN A 80 1.59 9.39 -1.43
CA GLN A 80 2.56 10.25 -0.78
C GLN A 80 3.95 9.86 -1.27
N ASP A 81 4.51 10.72 -2.10
CA ASP A 81 5.84 10.54 -2.65
C ASP A 81 6.89 10.77 -1.56
N THR A 82 7.53 9.68 -1.13
CA THR A 82 8.76 9.74 -0.33
C THR A 82 9.98 9.22 -1.12
N GLY A 83 9.85 9.09 -2.45
CA GLY A 83 10.98 9.06 -3.38
C GLY A 83 11.47 7.71 -3.89
N ASP A 84 11.11 6.57 -3.29
CA ASP A 84 11.73 5.30 -3.70
C ASP A 84 10.81 4.05 -3.70
N GLY A 85 9.77 3.99 -2.86
CA GLY A 85 8.88 2.82 -2.76
C GLY A 85 9.21 1.85 -1.62
N SER A 86 10.28 2.09 -0.87
CA SER A 86 10.69 1.30 0.32
C SER A 86 9.62 1.28 1.43
N TYR A 87 8.78 2.32 1.45
CA TYR A 87 7.65 2.50 2.35
C TYR A 87 6.42 1.66 1.99
N ILE A 88 6.44 0.87 0.91
CA ILE A 88 5.36 -0.02 0.51
C ILE A 88 5.59 -1.40 1.13
N GLN A 89 4.69 -1.83 2.03
CA GLN A 89 4.79 -3.14 2.65
C GLN A 89 4.14 -4.25 1.82
N ARG A 90 3.05 -3.93 1.12
CA ARG A 90 2.24 -4.93 0.42
C ARG A 90 1.49 -4.31 -0.74
N ILE A 91 1.43 -5.06 -1.84
CA ILE A 91 0.48 -4.85 -2.93
C ILE A 91 -0.16 -6.21 -3.20
N GLU A 92 -1.49 -6.26 -3.23
CA GLU A 92 -2.24 -7.46 -3.56
C GLU A 92 -3.57 -7.13 -4.26
N PRO A 93 -4.15 -8.07 -5.03
CA PRO A 93 -5.48 -7.87 -5.58
C PRO A 93 -6.48 -7.58 -4.45
N CYS A 94 -7.36 -6.60 -4.67
CA CYS A 94 -8.46 -6.35 -3.75
C CYS A 94 -9.24 -7.66 -3.54
N LYS A 95 -9.63 -7.93 -2.28
CA LYS A 95 -10.47 -9.09 -1.97
C LYS A 95 -11.72 -9.02 -2.85
N ALA A 96 -12.03 -10.12 -3.52
CA ALA A 96 -13.28 -10.23 -4.24
C ALA A 96 -14.41 -9.88 -3.25
N LYS A 97 -15.25 -8.91 -3.60
CA LYS A 97 -16.49 -8.71 -2.85
C LYS A 97 -17.18 -10.08 -2.82
N PRO A 98 -17.64 -10.59 -1.67
CA PRO A 98 -18.46 -11.78 -1.66
C PRO A 98 -19.56 -11.52 -2.69
N LYS A 99 -19.65 -12.39 -3.70
CA LYS A 99 -20.79 -12.35 -4.62
C LYS A 99 -21.97 -12.48 -3.67
N SER A 100 -22.70 -11.40 -3.42
CA SER A 100 -24.00 -11.49 -2.76
C SER A 100 -24.78 -12.42 -3.67
N GLY A 101 -24.83 -13.69 -3.27
CA GLY A 101 -25.62 -14.69 -3.92
C GLY A 101 -27.03 -14.20 -3.72
N LEU A 102 -27.55 -13.50 -4.72
CA LEU A 102 -28.97 -13.36 -4.94
C LEU A 102 -29.46 -14.79 -5.08
N ALA A 103 -29.72 -15.45 -3.95
CA ALA A 103 -30.45 -16.69 -3.89
C ALA A 103 -31.80 -16.34 -4.51
N LYS A 104 -31.99 -16.71 -5.78
CA LYS A 104 -33.32 -16.69 -6.37
C LYS A 104 -34.17 -17.57 -5.45
N PRO A 105 -35.26 -17.05 -4.85
CA PRO A 105 -36.18 -17.89 -4.11
C PRO A 105 -36.69 -18.96 -5.06
N LYS A 106 -36.47 -20.22 -4.71
CA LYS A 106 -37.12 -21.36 -5.38
C LYS A 106 -38.57 -21.34 -4.91
N VAL A 107 -39.45 -20.70 -5.68
CA VAL A 107 -40.90 -20.86 -5.54
C VAL A 107 -41.21 -22.28 -6.00
N ASN A 108 -41.82 -23.05 -5.10
CA ASN A 108 -42.34 -24.38 -5.36
C ASN A 108 -43.84 -24.36 -5.20
#